data_AF-A0A221NQE1-F1
#
_entry.id   AF-A0A221NQE1-F1
#
_cell.length_a   1.000
_cell.length_b   1.000
_cell.length_c   1.000
_cell.angle_alpha   90.00
_cell.angle_beta   90.00
_cell.angle_gamma   90.00
#
_symmetry.space_group_name_H-M   'P 1'
#
loop_
_entity.id
_entity.type
_entity.pdbx_description
1 polymer ?
#
loop_
_entity_poly.entity_id
_entity_poly.type
_entity_poly.pdbx_seq_one_letter_code
_entity_poly.pdbx_strand_id
1 'polypeptide(L)' 'MEDSRQTARSLVMEHEITLDDLWAWYWANGGNARPWDFDAYLFGIQERDPFDLKILTWAMEDLEARSLL' A
#
# COMPACT_ATOMS: atom_id res chain seq x y z
N MET A 1 2.78 14.97 5.17
CA MET A 1 2.52 13.78 4.34
C MET A 1 1.16 13.27 4.75
N GLU A 2 0.25 13.24 3.79
CA GLU A 2 -0.97 12.44 3.92
C GLU A 2 -0.55 11.01 4.31
N ASP A 3 -1.27 10.37 5.23
CA ASP A 3 -0.95 9.00 5.64
C ASP A 3 -1.02 8.12 4.38
N SER A 4 0.12 7.62 3.87
CA SER A 4 0.17 6.82 2.64
C SER A 4 -0.80 5.64 2.69
N ARG A 5 -1.11 5.16 3.89
CA ARG A 5 -2.15 4.17 4.15
C ARG A 5 -3.56 4.70 3.86
N GLN A 6 -3.88 5.94 4.26
CA GLN A 6 -5.15 6.58 3.94
C GLN A 6 -5.31 6.74 2.42
N THR A 7 -4.27 7.22 1.73
CA THR A 7 -4.31 7.38 0.27
C THR A 7 -4.47 6.03 -0.43
N ALA A 8 -3.65 5.05 -0.08
CA ALA A 8 -3.73 3.70 -0.63
C ALA A 8 -5.11 3.06 -0.39
N ARG A 9 -5.69 3.26 0.79
CA ARG A 9 -7.03 2.78 1.12
C ARG A 9 -8.10 3.45 0.25
N SER A 10 -8.00 4.76 0.02
CA SER A 10 -8.93 5.48 -0.86
C SER A 10 -8.89 4.92 -2.28
N LEU A 11 -7.70 4.70 -2.85
CA LEU A 11 -7.54 4.14 -4.20
C LEU A 11 -8.18 2.76 -4.34
N VAL A 12 -8.02 1.90 -3.33
CA VAL A 12 -8.64 0.57 -3.31
C VAL A 12 -10.17 0.68 -3.22
N MET A 13 -10.68 1.56 -2.36
CA MET A 13 -12.13 1.79 -2.19
C MET A 13 -12.79 2.41 -3.43
N GLU A 14 -12.06 3.26 -4.15
CA GLU A 14 -12.47 3.90 -5.39
C GLU A 14 -12.26 3.00 -6.63
N HIS A 15 -11.72 1.79 -6.42
CA HIS A 15 -11.42 0.80 -7.46
C HIS A 15 -10.41 1.29 -8.51
N GLU A 16 -9.55 2.25 -8.16
CA GLU A 16 -8.47 2.73 -9.03
C GLU A 16 -7.30 1.72 -9.09
N ILE A 17 -7.13 0.94 -8.03
CA ILE A 17 -6.19 -0.19 -7.96
C ILE A 17 -6.82 -1.35 -7.19
N THR A 18 -6.52 -2.58 -7.57
CA THR A 18 -6.93 -3.74 -6.76
C THR A 18 -6.05 -3.88 -5.52
N LEU A 19 -6.59 -4.47 -4.45
CA LEU A 19 -5.82 -4.74 -3.23
C LEU A 19 -4.61 -5.66 -3.54
N ASP A 20 -4.78 -6.62 -4.43
CA ASP A 20 -3.73 -7.57 -4.84
C ASP A 20 -2.60 -6.86 -5.61
N ASP A 21 -2.93 -5.93 -6.51
CA ASP A 21 -1.93 -5.13 -7.23
C ASP A 21 -1.16 -4.24 -6.27
N LEU A 22 -1.86 -3.55 -5.36
CA LEU A 22 -1.24 -2.71 -4.34
C LEU A 22 -0.32 -3.54 -3.42
N TRP A 23 -0.76 -4.74 -3.02
CA TRP A 23 0.06 -5.66 -2.24
C TRP A 23 1.31 -6.11 -3.00
N ALA A 24 1.18 -6.43 -4.29
CA ALA A 24 2.30 -6.83 -5.13
C ALA A 24 3.36 -5.72 -5.22
N TRP A 25 2.93 -4.45 -5.32
CA TRP A 25 3.81 -3.29 -5.30
C TRP A 25 4.51 -3.07 -3.96
N TYR A 26 3.76 -3.18 -2.87
CA TYR A 26 4.32 -3.15 -1.51
C TYR A 26 5.37 -4.26 -1.32
N TRP A 27 5.08 -5.48 -1.78
CA TRP A 27 6.00 -6.61 -1.71
C TRP A 27 7.26 -6.38 -2.57
N ALA A 28 7.10 -5.87 -3.79
CA ALA A 28 8.22 -5.52 -4.67
C ALA A 28 9.16 -4.47 -4.06
N ASN A 29 8.63 -3.59 -3.21
CA ASN A 29 9.39 -2.60 -2.44
C ASN A 29 10.00 -3.13 -1.12
N GLY A 30 9.96 -4.45 -0.90
CA GLY A 30 10.54 -5.11 0.27
C GLY A 30 9.54 -5.41 1.38
N GLY A 31 8.25 -5.19 1.13
CA GLY A 31 7.18 -5.54 2.04
C GLY A 31 7.12 -7.05 2.30
N ASN A 32 6.83 -7.43 3.54
CA ASN A 32 6.85 -8.84 3.96
C ASN A 32 5.50 -9.34 4.49
N ALA A 33 4.47 -8.49 4.49
CA ALA A 33 3.13 -8.88 4.89
C ALA A 33 2.54 -9.92 3.92
N ARG A 34 1.85 -10.93 4.47
CA ARG A 34 0.98 -11.81 3.68
C ARG A 34 -0.25 -11.00 3.22
N PRO A 35 -0.93 -11.40 2.13
CA PRO A 35 -2.02 -10.59 1.56
C PRO A 35 -3.11 -10.17 2.58
N TRP A 36 -3.54 -11.10 3.44
CA TRP A 36 -4.53 -10.81 4.49
C TRP A 36 -3.97 -9.95 5.63
N ASP A 37 -2.68 -10.08 5.96
CA ASP A 37 -2.02 -9.24 6.97
C ASP A 37 -1.85 -7.80 6.42
N PHE A 38 -1.69 -7.66 5.10
CA PHE A 38 -1.64 -6.37 4.41
C PHE A 38 -3.01 -5.70 4.36
N ASP A 39 -4.07 -6.45 4.08
CA ASP A 39 -5.46 -5.96 4.15
C ASP A 39 -5.78 -5.39 5.55
N ALA A 40 -5.55 -6.19 6.60
CA ALA A 40 -5.77 -5.76 7.97
C ALA A 40 -4.94 -4.52 8.35
N TYR A 41 -3.72 -4.40 7.83
CA TYR A 41 -2.88 -3.23 8.01
C TYR A 41 -3.42 -1.99 7.32
N LEU A 42 -3.84 -2.12 6.06
CA LEU A 42 -4.37 -1.02 5.25
C LEU A 42 -5.63 -0.41 5.88
N PHE A 43 -6.50 -1.24 6.45
CA PHE A 43 -7.72 -0.80 7.14
C PHE A 43 -7.50 -0.43 8.61
N GLY A 44 -6.26 -0.51 9.12
CA GLY A 44 -5.92 -0.14 10.49
C GLY A 44 -6.44 -1.10 11.56
N ILE A 45 -6.81 -2.33 11.16
CA ILE A 45 -7.22 -3.41 12.07
C ILE A 45 -5.99 -3.96 12.80
N GLN A 46 -4.86 -4.05 12.10
CA GLN A 46 -3.60 -4.53 12.64
C GLN A 46 -2.52 -3.46 12.50
N GLU A 47 -1.88 -3.11 13.62
CA GLU A 47 -0.66 -2.31 13.60
C GLU A 47 0.51 -3.15 13.09
N ARG A 48 1.40 -2.50 12.32
CA ARG A 48 2.61 -3.09 11.78
C ARG A 48 3.82 -2.23 12.11
N ASP A 49 5.00 -2.73 11.75
CA ASP A 49 6.24 -2.00 11.99
C ASP A 49 6.16 -0.62 11.30
N PRO A 50 6.62 0.47 11.94
CA PRO A 50 6.64 1.79 11.31
C PRO A 50 7.38 1.83 9.97
N PHE A 51 8.30 0.89 9.72
CA PHE A 51 8.98 0.72 8.45
C PHE A 51 8.05 0.23 7.33
N ASP A 52 7.01 -0.55 7.64
CA ASP A 52 6.00 -0.98 6.65
C ASP A 52 5.28 0.22 6.02
N LEU A 53 5.06 1.29 6.79
CA LEU A 53 4.50 2.53 6.25
C LEU A 53 5.43 3.22 5.25
N LYS A 54 6.74 3.13 5.46
CA LYS A 54 7.73 3.65 4.50
C LYS A 54 7.71 2.84 3.20
N ILE A 55 7.67 1.51 3.31
CA ILE A 55 7.57 0.63 2.14
C ILE A 55 6.28 0.91 1.37
N LEU A 56 5.14 1.06 2.05
CA LEU A 56 3.89 1.44 1.41
C LEU A 56 3.99 2.80 0.72
N THR A 57 4.69 3.76 1.33
CA THR A 57 4.91 5.07 0.72
C THR A 57 5.70 4.94 -0.59
N TRP A 58 6.80 4.18 -0.60
CA TRP A 58 7.58 3.95 -1.82
C TRP A 58 6.78 3.23 -2.90
N ALA A 59 5.99 2.23 -2.54
CA ALA A 59 5.11 1.53 -3.47
C ALA A 59 4.10 2.48 -4.13
N MET A 60 3.57 3.45 -3.39
CA MET A 60 2.65 4.46 -3.91
C MET A 60 3.37 5.46 -4.83
N GLU A 61 4.57 5.90 -4.46
CA GLU A 61 5.41 6.77 -5.31
C GLU A 61 5.77 6.09 -6.64
N ASP A 62 6.12 4.80 -6.62
CA ASP A 62 6.39 4.01 -7.82
C ASP A 62 5.16 3.83 -8.70
N LEU A 63 3.98 3.62 -8.09
CA LEU A 63 2.71 3.51 -8.80
C LEU A 63 2.37 4.82 -9.53
N GLU A 64 2.51 5.95 -8.86
CA GLU A 64 2.29 7.29 -9.43
C GLU A 64 3.28 7.60 -10.55
N ALA A 65 4.57 7.28 -10.36
CA ALA A 65 5.58 7.48 -11.39
C ALA A 65 5.28 6.69 -12.68
N ARG A 66 4.61 5.53 -12.58
CA ARG A 66 4.20 4.73 -13.74
C ARG A 66 2.87 5.13 -14.36
N SER A 67 1.95 5.77 -13.64
CA SER A 67 0.70 6.27 -14.22
C SER A 67 0.89 7.49 -15.12
N LEU A 68 2.04 8.17 -14.99
CA LEU A 68 2.45 9.29 -15.83
C LEU A 68 3.14 8.86 -17.15
N LEU A 69 3.35 7.56 -17.38
CA LEU A 69 3.92 6.98 -18.61
C LEU A 69 2.83 6.46 -19.55
#